data_AF-A0ABD0JLD3-F1
#
_entry.id   AF-A0ABD0JLD3-F1
#
_cell.length_a   1.000
_cell.length_b   1.000
_cell.length_c   1.000
_cell.angle_alpha   90.00
_cell.angle_beta   90.00
_cell.angle_gamma   90.00
#
_symmetry.space_group_name_H-M   'P 1'
#
loop_
_entity.id
_entity.type
_entity.pdbx_description
1 polymer ?
#
loop_
_entity_poly.entity_id
_entity_poly.type
_entity_poly.pdbx_seq_one_letter_code
_entity_poly.pdbx_strand_id
1 'polypeptide(L)'
;MHLYNLTLQRSTGIVAAIHGNFSGSKLQEIVISRGKIIELLRHDPNTGKIYPVLSVEVFGVVRSLMPFRLTGGTKDYIVVGSDSGRIVILEYIPSKNQFEKVHQETFGKSGCRRIVPGQYLAVDPKGRAVMIGAVEKQKLVYILNRDAQARLTISSPLEAHKSNTLVYHMIGIDVGFENPTFACLEIDYEEADSDPNGEAAQKTQQMLTYYELDLGLNHVVRKYSEQLEEHANFLISGKYQCLGNLLPPDHLLPGGNDGPSGVLICSENYITYKNLGDQPDIRCPIPRRRTDLDDPERGMIFVCSATHKTKSMFFFLVQTEQGDIFKVTLETDEDIVTEIRLKYFDTVPVASSMCVLKSGFLFIAAEFGNQ
;
A
#
# COMPACT_ATOMS: atom_id res chain seq x y z
N MET A 1 7.04 -7.02 -45.45
CA MET A 1 5.71 -6.69 -44.93
C MET A 1 5.88 -5.58 -43.90
N HIS A 2 5.22 -4.43 -44.07
CA HIS A 2 5.31 -3.31 -43.13
C HIS A 2 3.94 -3.12 -42.47
N LEU A 3 3.92 -3.02 -41.14
CA LEU A 3 2.71 -2.86 -40.33
C LEU A 3 2.85 -1.64 -39.41
N TYR A 4 1.71 -1.05 -39.03
CA TYR A 4 1.63 0.09 -38.11
C TYR A 4 0.56 -0.16 -37.05
N ASN A 5 0.91 -0.02 -35.77
CA ASN A 5 0.02 -0.26 -34.64
C ASN A 5 -0.59 1.05 -34.15
N LEU A 6 -1.93 1.09 -34.03
CA LEU A 6 -2.68 2.22 -33.47
C LEU A 6 -3.77 1.69 -32.52
N THR A 7 -3.87 2.29 -31.33
CA THR A 7 -4.89 1.94 -30.34
C THR A 7 -6.12 2.84 -30.48
N LEU A 8 -7.27 2.27 -30.85
CA LEU A 8 -8.54 3.00 -30.99
C LEU A 8 -9.22 3.23 -29.64
N GLN A 9 -9.38 2.16 -28.86
CA GLN A 9 -9.90 2.19 -27.51
C GLN A 9 -8.80 1.75 -26.55
N ARG A 10 -8.45 2.61 -25.60
CA ARG A 10 -7.47 2.29 -24.56
C ARG A 10 -8.04 1.26 -23.59
N SER A 11 -7.16 0.56 -22.88
CA SER A 11 -7.56 -0.36 -21.81
C SER A 11 -8.44 0.36 -20.79
N THR A 12 -9.47 -0.33 -20.28
CA THR A 12 -10.40 0.18 -19.26
C THR A 12 -10.28 -0.55 -17.93
N GLY A 13 -9.58 -1.68 -17.85
CA GLY A 13 -9.33 -2.36 -16.57
C GLY A 13 -8.42 -1.52 -15.68
N ILE A 14 -8.74 -1.42 -14.39
CA ILE A 14 -7.94 -0.70 -13.40
C ILE A 14 -7.26 -1.73 -12.49
N VAL A 15 -5.94 -1.72 -12.48
CA VAL A 15 -5.11 -2.65 -11.70
C VAL A 15 -4.74 -2.07 -10.34
N ALA A 16 -4.54 -0.75 -10.27
CA ALA A 16 -4.26 -0.04 -9.04
C ALA A 16 -4.88 1.36 -9.08
N ALA A 17 -5.39 1.81 -7.95
CA ALA A 17 -5.89 3.17 -7.78
C ALA A 17 -5.35 3.78 -6.48
N ILE A 18 -4.86 5.01 -6.57
CA ILE A 18 -4.39 5.80 -5.44
C ILE A 18 -5.05 7.18 -5.49
N HIS A 19 -5.30 7.78 -4.34
CA HIS A 19 -5.83 9.14 -4.29
C HIS A 19 -4.88 10.07 -3.52
N GLY A 20 -4.93 11.37 -3.82
CA GLY A 20 -4.01 12.35 -3.25
C GLY A 20 -4.30 13.77 -3.75
N ASN A 21 -3.62 14.76 -3.17
CA ASN A 21 -3.54 16.12 -3.70
C ASN A 21 -2.40 16.19 -4.73
N PHE A 22 -2.58 15.55 -5.89
CA PHE A 22 -1.55 15.50 -6.94
C PHE A 22 -1.38 16.84 -7.66
N SER A 23 -2.42 17.69 -7.69
CA SER A 23 -2.33 19.06 -8.19
C SER A 23 -1.68 20.06 -7.24
N GLY A 24 -1.45 19.69 -5.97
CA GLY A 24 -1.01 20.60 -4.91
C GLY A 24 -2.12 21.56 -4.41
N SER A 25 -3.37 21.32 -4.83
CA SER A 25 -4.55 22.02 -4.32
C SER A 25 -5.20 21.25 -3.17
N LYS A 26 -6.25 21.82 -2.54
CA LYS A 26 -7.04 21.10 -1.54
C LYS A 26 -7.89 19.97 -2.13
N LEU A 27 -8.11 19.98 -3.45
CA LEU A 27 -8.88 18.95 -4.15
C LEU A 27 -8.11 17.64 -4.16
N GLN A 28 -8.83 16.54 -3.94
CA GLN A 28 -8.28 15.21 -4.13
C GLN A 28 -8.55 14.73 -5.55
N GLU A 29 -7.54 14.11 -6.13
CA GLU A 29 -7.57 13.46 -7.43
C GLU A 29 -7.21 11.99 -7.25
N ILE A 30 -7.53 11.18 -8.26
CA ILE A 30 -7.28 9.74 -8.26
C ILE A 30 -6.32 9.45 -9.40
N VAL A 31 -5.17 8.85 -9.11
CA VAL A 31 -4.27 8.31 -10.13
C VAL A 31 -4.54 6.81 -10.22
N ILE A 32 -4.79 6.34 -11.43
CA ILE A 32 -5.05 4.94 -11.70
C ILE A 32 -4.01 4.37 -12.67
N SER A 33 -3.74 3.09 -12.52
CA SER A 33 -2.97 2.29 -13.46
C SER A 33 -3.89 1.33 -14.20
N ARG A 34 -3.81 1.34 -15.53
CA ARG A 34 -4.49 0.37 -16.42
C ARG A 34 -3.51 -0.63 -17.03
N GLY A 35 -2.49 -1.00 -16.26
CA GLY A 35 -1.35 -1.81 -16.69
C GLY A 35 -0.29 -0.99 -17.42
N LYS A 36 -0.55 -0.63 -18.70
CA LYS A 36 0.40 0.13 -19.55
C LYS A 36 0.12 1.63 -19.65
N ILE A 37 -0.92 2.11 -18.98
CA ILE A 37 -1.35 3.52 -18.99
C ILE A 37 -1.48 3.98 -17.55
N ILE A 38 -0.94 5.16 -17.25
CA ILE A 38 -1.22 5.90 -16.02
C ILE A 38 -2.17 7.05 -16.36
N GLU A 39 -3.24 7.17 -15.60
CA GLU A 39 -4.29 8.16 -15.83
C GLU A 39 -4.60 8.91 -14.53
N LEU A 40 -4.71 10.24 -14.63
CA LEU A 40 -5.19 11.11 -13.56
C LEU A 40 -6.66 11.40 -13.79
N LEU A 41 -7.49 11.02 -12.83
CA LEU A 41 -8.91 11.30 -12.77
C LEU A 41 -9.19 12.39 -11.74
N ARG A 42 -10.19 13.22 -12.03
CA ARG A 42 -10.71 14.20 -11.09
C ARG A 42 -12.18 13.93 -10.84
N HIS A 43 -12.53 13.91 -9.56
CA HIS A 43 -13.89 13.86 -9.09
C HIS A 43 -14.41 15.29 -8.88
N ASP A 44 -15.59 15.61 -9.42
CA ASP A 44 -16.29 16.86 -9.13
C ASP A 44 -17.37 16.62 -8.06
N PRO A 45 -17.18 17.12 -6.83
CA PRO A 45 -18.13 16.93 -5.74
C PRO A 45 -19.52 17.52 -5.98
N ASN A 46 -19.65 18.50 -6.88
CA ASN A 46 -20.95 19.13 -7.15
C ASN A 46 -21.82 18.26 -8.06
N THR A 47 -21.20 17.60 -9.05
CA THR A 47 -21.92 16.76 -10.02
C THR A 47 -21.85 15.27 -9.69
N GLY A 48 -20.95 14.85 -8.80
CA GLY A 48 -20.65 13.46 -8.48
C GLY A 48 -19.96 12.70 -9.63
N LYS A 49 -19.55 13.41 -10.69
CA LYS A 49 -18.92 12.79 -11.87
C LYS A 49 -17.40 12.71 -11.72
N ILE A 50 -16.82 11.69 -12.32
CA ILE A 50 -15.38 11.52 -12.48
C ILE A 50 -15.04 11.73 -13.95
N TYR A 51 -14.00 12.51 -14.22
CA TYR A 51 -13.50 12.73 -15.58
C TYR A 51 -11.98 12.59 -15.65
N PRO A 52 -11.46 12.10 -16.79
CA PRO A 52 -10.02 12.03 -17.00
C PRO A 52 -9.44 13.42 -17.26
N VAL A 53 -8.34 13.72 -16.58
CA VAL A 53 -7.57 14.96 -16.72
C VAL A 53 -6.34 14.73 -17.62
N LEU A 54 -5.65 13.61 -17.39
CA LEU A 54 -4.43 13.24 -18.10
C LEU A 54 -4.37 11.73 -18.27
N SER A 55 -4.01 11.25 -19.46
CA SER A 55 -3.85 9.82 -19.74
C SER A 55 -2.59 9.58 -20.58
N VAL A 56 -1.60 8.90 -20.00
CA VAL A 56 -0.26 8.72 -20.58
C VAL A 56 0.05 7.22 -20.68
N GLU A 57 0.43 6.78 -21.89
CA GLU A 57 0.97 5.44 -22.09
C GLU A 57 2.43 5.40 -21.63
N VAL A 58 2.75 4.49 -20.71
CA VAL A 58 4.09 4.39 -20.10
C VAL A 58 4.99 3.39 -20.80
N PHE A 59 4.46 2.63 -21.76
CA PHE A 59 5.17 1.61 -22.55
C PHE A 59 5.89 0.55 -21.70
N GLY A 60 5.25 0.15 -20.60
CA GLY A 60 5.72 -0.89 -19.69
C GLY A 60 4.57 -1.44 -18.85
N VAL A 61 4.87 -2.31 -17.90
CA VAL A 61 3.90 -2.89 -16.98
C VAL A 61 4.05 -2.22 -15.62
N VAL A 62 3.08 -1.41 -15.22
CA VAL A 62 2.99 -0.87 -13.87
C VAL A 62 2.55 -2.00 -12.93
N ARG A 63 3.39 -2.34 -11.96
CA ARG A 63 3.18 -3.44 -11.03
C ARG A 63 2.79 -2.95 -9.63
N SER A 64 3.28 -1.78 -9.24
CA SER A 64 2.95 -1.15 -7.98
C SER A 64 2.94 0.38 -8.12
N LEU A 65 2.04 1.02 -7.37
CA LEU A 65 1.75 2.44 -7.47
C LEU A 65 1.42 2.97 -6.07
N MET A 66 2.17 3.95 -5.57
CA MET A 66 1.95 4.52 -4.23
C MET A 66 2.10 6.04 -4.23
N PRO A 67 1.21 6.79 -3.55
CA PRO A 67 1.40 8.21 -3.30
C PRO A 67 2.30 8.40 -2.08
N PHE A 68 3.03 9.51 -2.04
CA PHE A 68 3.65 9.99 -0.81
C PHE A 68 3.76 11.50 -0.78
N ARG A 69 3.94 12.02 0.43
CA ARG A 69 4.13 13.45 0.69
C ARG A 69 5.35 13.65 1.56
N LEU A 70 6.24 14.54 1.15
CA LEU A 70 7.33 15.00 2.00
C LEU A 70 6.79 15.76 3.22
N THR A 71 7.48 15.68 4.36
CA THR A 71 7.14 16.44 5.57
C THR A 71 7.00 17.94 5.27
N GLY A 72 5.84 18.50 5.61
CA GLY A 72 5.50 19.91 5.36
C GLY A 72 5.17 20.25 3.90
N GLY A 73 5.13 19.25 3.00
CA GLY A 73 4.69 19.42 1.62
C GLY A 73 3.17 19.59 1.51
N THR A 74 2.71 20.17 0.41
CA THR A 74 1.27 20.34 0.10
C THR A 74 0.80 19.44 -1.03
N LYS A 75 1.74 18.82 -1.74
CA LYS A 75 1.51 18.05 -2.97
C LYS A 75 2.00 16.63 -2.82
N ASP A 76 1.24 15.69 -3.35
CA ASP A 76 1.61 14.27 -3.37
C ASP A 76 2.39 13.93 -4.64
N TYR A 77 3.51 13.23 -4.46
CA TYR A 77 4.26 12.58 -5.52
C TYR A 77 3.74 11.17 -5.72
N ILE A 78 4.11 10.56 -6.86
CA ILE A 78 3.70 9.21 -7.23
C ILE A 78 4.95 8.36 -7.43
N VAL A 79 5.12 7.32 -6.63
CA VAL A 79 6.17 6.32 -6.86
C VAL A 79 5.59 5.19 -7.70
N VAL A 80 6.32 4.80 -8.74
CA VAL A 80 5.92 3.75 -9.68
C VAL A 80 6.96 2.63 -9.66
N GLY A 81 6.53 1.43 -9.29
CA GLY A 81 7.25 0.18 -9.54
C GLY A 81 6.78 -0.43 -10.86
N SER A 82 7.73 -0.68 -11.76
CA SER A 82 7.46 -1.19 -13.12
C SER A 82 8.31 -2.41 -13.43
N ASP A 83 8.14 -2.95 -14.63
CA ASP A 83 8.99 -3.99 -15.20
C ASP A 83 10.35 -3.45 -15.72
N SER A 84 10.69 -2.18 -15.54
CA SER A 84 11.90 -1.60 -16.14
C SER A 84 13.22 -1.92 -15.40
N GLY A 85 13.17 -2.40 -14.15
CA GLY A 85 14.34 -2.47 -13.27
C GLY A 85 14.76 -1.10 -12.70
N ARG A 86 13.83 -0.14 -12.72
CA ARG A 86 14.00 1.22 -12.21
C ARG A 86 12.82 1.62 -11.32
N ILE A 87 13.09 2.45 -10.32
CA ILE A 87 12.08 3.14 -9.51
C ILE A 87 11.93 4.55 -10.06
N VAL A 88 10.68 4.97 -10.30
CA VAL A 88 10.38 6.28 -10.87
C VAL A 88 9.51 7.06 -9.91
N ILE A 89 9.86 8.32 -9.68
CA ILE A 89 9.03 9.26 -8.93
C ILE A 89 8.51 10.32 -9.89
N LEU A 90 7.18 10.43 -9.96
CA LEU A 90 6.46 11.38 -10.81
C LEU A 90 5.83 12.49 -9.97
N GLU A 91 5.76 13.66 -10.57
CA GLU A 91 5.00 14.81 -10.08
C GLU A 91 4.03 15.26 -11.18
N TYR A 92 2.75 15.42 -10.85
CA TYR A 92 1.80 15.97 -11.81
C TYR A 92 1.92 17.50 -11.87
N ILE A 93 2.11 18.09 -13.05
CA ILE A 93 2.24 19.54 -13.23
C ILE A 93 0.96 20.09 -13.89
N PRO A 94 0.04 20.74 -13.13
CA PRO A 94 -1.24 21.18 -13.66
C PRO A 94 -1.13 22.21 -14.79
N SER A 95 -0.14 23.10 -14.73
CA SER A 95 0.07 24.14 -15.75
C SER A 95 0.47 23.59 -17.12
N LYS A 96 1.12 22.42 -17.15
CA LYS A 96 1.54 21.72 -18.38
C LYS A 96 0.66 20.53 -18.72
N ASN A 97 -0.26 20.17 -17.82
CA ASN A 97 -1.04 18.93 -17.86
C ASN A 97 -0.19 17.68 -18.19
N GLN A 98 0.91 17.47 -17.45
CA GLN A 98 1.81 16.35 -17.69
C GLN A 98 2.33 15.76 -16.39
N PHE A 99 2.75 14.49 -16.43
CA PHE A 99 3.58 13.90 -15.39
C PHE A 99 5.04 14.24 -15.67
N GLU A 100 5.65 15.02 -14.78
CA GLU A 100 7.09 15.29 -14.81
C GLU A 100 7.81 14.19 -14.02
N LYS A 101 8.84 13.63 -14.63
CA LYS A 101 9.66 12.60 -14.01
C LYS A 101 10.73 13.27 -13.16
N VAL A 102 10.49 13.31 -11.85
CA VAL A 102 11.38 14.01 -10.91
C VAL A 102 12.63 13.19 -10.63
N HIS A 103 12.47 11.87 -10.43
CA HIS A 103 13.59 10.94 -10.21
C HIS A 103 13.40 9.64 -10.96
N GLN A 104 14.54 9.03 -11.33
CA GLN A 104 14.59 7.71 -11.94
C GLN A 104 15.89 7.00 -11.57
N GLU A 105 15.82 6.10 -10.60
CA GLU A 105 16.97 5.33 -10.14
C GLU A 105 16.95 3.91 -10.73
N THR A 106 18.11 3.44 -11.20
CA THR A 106 18.26 2.10 -11.78
C THR A 106 18.86 1.16 -10.76
N PHE A 107 18.21 0.01 -10.53
CA PHE A 107 18.67 -0.98 -9.56
C PHE A 107 18.77 -2.40 -10.13
N GLY A 108 18.18 -2.67 -11.30
CA GLY A 108 18.09 -4.03 -11.81
C GLY A 108 17.84 -4.13 -13.31
N LYS A 109 17.58 -5.36 -13.75
CA LYS A 109 17.27 -5.69 -15.15
C LYS A 109 15.77 -5.55 -15.42
N SER A 110 15.41 -5.28 -16.67
CA SER A 110 14.02 -5.23 -17.11
C SER A 110 13.34 -6.61 -17.16
N GLY A 111 12.02 -6.60 -17.14
CA GLY A 111 11.09 -7.73 -17.08
C GLY A 111 10.43 -7.89 -15.70
N CYS A 112 9.26 -8.53 -15.67
CA CYS A 112 8.60 -9.00 -14.46
C CYS A 112 9.36 -10.21 -13.87
N ARG A 113 10.54 -9.98 -13.30
CA ARG A 113 11.41 -11.03 -12.75
C ARG A 113 11.06 -11.35 -11.31
N ARG A 114 11.35 -12.60 -10.91
CA ARG A 114 11.13 -13.13 -9.56
C ARG A 114 11.91 -12.37 -8.48
N ILE A 115 13.21 -12.14 -8.72
CA ILE A 115 14.13 -11.53 -7.75
C ILE A 115 14.45 -10.05 -8.01
N VAL A 116 13.91 -9.41 -9.05
CA VAL A 116 14.16 -7.98 -9.30
C VAL A 116 13.00 -7.16 -8.74
N PRO A 117 13.26 -6.14 -7.89
CA PRO A 117 12.21 -5.34 -7.27
C PRO A 117 11.28 -4.64 -8.26
N GLY A 118 10.04 -4.43 -7.83
CA GLY A 118 9.00 -3.74 -8.62
C GLY A 118 7.59 -4.26 -8.34
N GLN A 119 7.46 -5.47 -7.77
CA GLN A 119 6.16 -6.06 -7.43
C GLN A 119 5.50 -5.35 -6.26
N TYR A 120 6.26 -5.15 -5.18
CA TYR A 120 5.76 -4.56 -3.95
C TYR A 120 6.39 -3.20 -3.72
N LEU A 121 5.60 -2.29 -3.14
CA LEU A 121 6.01 -0.92 -2.88
C LEU A 121 5.35 -0.44 -1.59
N ALA A 122 6.17 0.02 -0.66
CA ALA A 122 5.73 0.52 0.63
C ALA A 122 6.42 1.86 0.90
N VAL A 123 5.67 2.84 1.41
CA VAL A 123 6.20 4.19 1.70
C VAL A 123 6.00 4.48 3.18
N ASP A 124 7.01 5.06 3.83
CA ASP A 124 6.86 5.67 5.16
C ASP A 124 5.74 6.73 5.11
N PRO A 125 4.76 6.71 6.04
CA PRO A 125 3.63 7.65 6.01
C PRO A 125 4.02 9.13 6.11
N LYS A 126 5.21 9.45 6.64
CA LYS A 126 5.76 10.82 6.66
C LYS A 126 6.59 11.15 5.42
N GLY A 127 6.67 10.24 4.45
CA GLY A 127 7.37 10.42 3.19
C GLY A 127 8.89 10.50 3.32
N ARG A 128 9.47 9.90 4.37
CA ARG A 128 10.93 9.93 4.62
C ARG A 128 11.69 8.82 3.92
N ALA A 129 11.02 7.73 3.60
CA ALA A 129 11.62 6.58 2.95
C ALA A 129 10.60 5.81 2.12
N VAL A 130 11.09 5.10 1.09
CA VAL A 130 10.31 4.18 0.26
C VAL A 130 11.06 2.87 0.13
N MET A 131 10.34 1.76 0.29
CA MET A 131 10.85 0.41 0.14
C MET A 131 10.20 -0.24 -1.09
N ILE A 132 11.04 -0.76 -1.99
CA ILE A 132 10.62 -1.49 -3.19
C ILE A 132 11.12 -2.93 -3.10
N GLY A 133 10.19 -3.87 -3.31
CA GLY A 133 10.42 -5.30 -3.12
C GLY A 133 10.17 -6.13 -4.36
N ALA A 134 10.93 -7.21 -4.48
CA ALA A 134 10.66 -8.30 -5.42
C ALA A 134 9.74 -9.35 -4.78
N VAL A 135 9.31 -10.34 -5.56
CA VAL A 135 8.56 -11.50 -5.03
C VAL A 135 9.44 -12.35 -4.12
N GLU A 136 10.74 -12.38 -4.39
CA GLU A 136 11.71 -13.11 -3.59
C GLU A 136 12.99 -12.30 -3.39
N LYS A 137 13.61 -12.48 -2.23
CA LYS A 137 14.99 -12.09 -1.92
C LYS A 137 15.27 -10.60 -1.83
N GLN A 138 15.14 -9.87 -2.94
CA GLN A 138 15.61 -8.50 -3.02
C GLN A 138 14.56 -7.50 -2.51
N LYS A 139 14.99 -6.69 -1.55
CA LYS A 139 14.30 -5.51 -1.03
C LYS A 139 15.30 -4.36 -0.98
N LEU A 140 14.90 -3.19 -1.46
CA LEU A 140 15.70 -1.97 -1.48
C LEU A 140 14.94 -0.84 -0.82
N VAL A 141 15.63 -0.04 -0.01
CA VAL A 141 15.08 1.15 0.66
C VAL A 141 15.79 2.39 0.15
N TYR A 142 15.02 3.40 -0.21
CA TYR A 142 15.50 4.72 -0.61
C TYR A 142 15.06 5.75 0.42
N ILE A 143 15.98 6.62 0.84
CA ILE A 143 15.68 7.76 1.69
C ILE A 143 15.24 8.91 0.79
N LEU A 144 14.15 9.56 1.18
CA LEU A 144 13.55 10.68 0.48
C LEU A 144 13.75 11.93 1.33
N ASN A 145 14.34 12.96 0.72
CA ASN A 145 14.61 14.21 1.41
C ASN A 145 14.30 15.41 0.50
N ARG A 146 14.52 16.62 1.00
CA ARG A 146 14.39 17.87 0.23
C ARG A 146 15.70 18.66 0.27
N ASP A 147 16.08 19.24 -0.86
CA ASP A 147 17.20 20.19 -0.92
C ASP A 147 16.80 21.57 -0.37
N ALA A 148 17.75 22.51 -0.34
CA ALA A 148 17.51 23.88 0.11
C ALA A 148 16.49 24.64 -0.77
N GLN A 149 16.26 24.17 -2.00
CA GLN A 149 15.28 24.69 -2.95
C GLN A 149 13.94 23.94 -2.88
N ALA A 150 13.73 23.13 -1.83
CA ALA A 150 12.53 22.32 -1.61
C ALA A 150 12.23 21.29 -2.72
N ARG A 151 13.22 20.91 -3.52
CA ARG A 151 13.10 19.83 -4.50
C ARG A 151 13.36 18.50 -3.82
N LEU A 152 12.58 17.50 -4.21
CA LEU A 152 12.77 16.11 -3.78
C LEU A 152 14.18 15.64 -4.15
N THR A 153 14.85 14.94 -3.24
CA THR A 153 16.10 14.21 -3.48
C THR A 153 15.93 12.76 -3.03
N ILE A 154 16.65 11.85 -3.69
CA ILE A 154 16.64 10.42 -3.41
C ILE A 154 18.07 9.95 -3.10
N SER A 155 18.23 9.10 -2.09
CA SER A 155 19.53 8.52 -1.72
C SER A 155 19.91 7.36 -2.64
N SER A 156 21.15 6.87 -2.49
CA SER A 156 21.51 5.52 -2.93
C SER A 156 20.63 4.46 -2.23
N PRO A 157 20.35 3.33 -2.89
CA PRO A 157 19.56 2.26 -2.29
C PRO A 157 20.30 1.60 -1.13
N LEU A 158 19.57 1.32 -0.05
CA LEU A 158 20.01 0.48 1.06
C LEU A 158 19.41 -0.91 0.88
N GLU A 159 20.24 -1.94 1.03
CA GLU A 159 19.85 -3.33 0.79
C GLU A 159 19.25 -3.97 2.05
N ALA A 160 18.11 -4.65 1.88
CA ALA A 160 17.47 -5.46 2.91
C ALA A 160 17.24 -6.90 2.40
N HIS A 161 18.25 -7.46 1.74
CA HIS A 161 18.13 -8.75 1.05
C HIS A 161 18.09 -9.93 2.03
N LYS A 162 17.27 -10.94 1.71
CA LYS A 162 17.23 -12.20 2.45
C LYS A 162 16.98 -13.35 1.47
N SER A 163 18.00 -14.19 1.25
CA SER A 163 17.89 -15.34 0.34
C SER A 163 16.78 -16.30 0.77
N ASN A 164 16.22 -17.03 -0.20
CA ASN A 164 15.22 -18.09 0.03
C ASN A 164 13.94 -17.60 0.72
N THR A 165 13.67 -16.30 0.67
CA THR A 165 12.49 -15.70 1.29
C THR A 165 11.54 -15.14 0.23
N LEU A 166 10.33 -15.70 0.20
CA LEU A 166 9.19 -15.20 -0.55
C LEU A 166 8.52 -14.07 0.22
N VAL A 167 8.08 -13.04 -0.49
CA VAL A 167 7.34 -11.90 0.07
C VAL A 167 5.92 -11.94 -0.49
N TYR A 168 4.92 -11.87 0.39
CA TYR A 168 3.49 -11.88 0.04
C TYR A 168 2.91 -10.47 -0.04
N HIS A 169 3.30 -9.60 0.89
CA HIS A 169 2.85 -8.22 0.93
C HIS A 169 3.83 -7.35 1.73
N MET A 170 3.84 -6.05 1.46
CA MET A 170 4.70 -5.07 2.15
C MET A 170 3.92 -3.78 2.41
N ILE A 171 4.07 -3.21 3.61
CA ILE A 171 3.49 -1.92 3.99
C ILE A 171 4.45 -1.07 4.82
N GLY A 172 4.28 0.25 4.76
CA GLY A 172 4.92 1.18 5.68
C GLY A 172 4.10 1.35 6.96
N ILE A 173 4.79 1.43 8.10
CA ILE A 173 4.16 1.55 9.42
C ILE A 173 4.27 3.00 9.89
N ASP A 174 3.18 3.57 10.42
CA ASP A 174 3.22 4.91 11.02
C ASP A 174 3.76 4.85 12.45
N VAL A 175 5.07 4.99 12.54
CA VAL A 175 5.81 5.13 13.79
C VAL A 175 5.98 6.60 14.21
N GLY A 176 5.14 7.51 13.71
CA GLY A 176 5.28 8.94 13.96
C GLY A 176 6.55 9.49 13.31
N PHE A 177 7.51 9.92 14.13
CA PHE A 177 8.82 10.43 13.67
C PHE A 177 10.00 9.55 14.10
N GLU A 178 9.73 8.38 14.69
CA GLU A 178 10.74 7.35 14.93
C GLU A 178 11.29 6.78 13.61
N ASN A 179 12.34 5.97 13.69
CA ASN A 179 12.97 5.33 12.54
C ASN A 179 11.94 4.62 11.64
N PRO A 180 11.85 4.96 10.32
CA PRO A 180 10.88 4.38 9.42
C PRO A 180 10.90 2.85 9.47
N THR A 181 9.73 2.24 9.62
CA THR A 181 9.59 0.80 9.73
C THR A 181 8.66 0.26 8.65
N PHE A 182 9.02 -0.88 8.07
CA PHE A 182 8.27 -1.58 7.04
C PHE A 182 7.93 -3.00 7.51
N ALA A 183 6.65 -3.37 7.44
CA ALA A 183 6.20 -4.73 7.72
C ALA A 183 6.05 -5.52 6.41
N CYS A 184 6.54 -6.76 6.42
CA CYS A 184 6.47 -7.68 5.30
C CYS A 184 5.89 -9.03 5.78
N LEU A 185 5.06 -9.65 4.94
CA LEU A 185 4.67 -11.05 5.08
C LEU A 185 5.66 -11.92 4.31
N GLU A 186 6.32 -12.84 5.00
CA GLU A 186 7.47 -13.58 4.46
C GLU A 186 7.37 -15.08 4.73
N ILE A 187 7.85 -15.90 3.78
CA ILE A 187 8.04 -17.35 3.98
C ILE A 187 9.46 -17.71 3.56
N ASP A 188 10.19 -18.38 4.44
CA ASP A 188 11.47 -19.00 4.12
C ASP A 188 11.23 -20.44 3.62
N TYR A 189 11.72 -20.77 2.42
CA TYR A 189 11.52 -22.08 1.80
C TYR A 189 12.80 -22.93 1.73
N GLU A 190 13.90 -22.49 2.36
CA GLU A 190 15.19 -23.21 2.32
C GLU A 190 15.09 -24.66 2.83
N GLU A 191 14.37 -24.87 3.93
CA GLU A 191 14.13 -26.21 4.49
C GLU A 191 13.22 -27.06 3.61
N ALA A 192 12.18 -26.45 3.03
CA ALA A 192 11.23 -27.13 2.16
C ALA A 192 11.89 -27.67 0.86
N ASP A 193 12.82 -26.91 0.28
CA ASP A 193 13.59 -27.34 -0.90
C ASP A 193 14.54 -28.51 -0.59
N SER A 194 14.95 -28.64 0.68
CA SER A 194 15.93 -29.64 1.13
C SER A 194 15.28 -30.93 1.64
N ASP A 195 13.95 -30.98 1.79
CA ASP A 195 13.20 -32.12 2.34
C ASP A 195 12.45 -32.92 1.26
N PRO A 196 12.94 -34.10 0.84
CA PRO A 196 12.26 -34.96 -0.13
C PRO A 196 10.91 -35.51 0.33
N ASN A 197 10.63 -35.52 1.64
CA ASN A 197 9.39 -36.07 2.19
C ASN A 197 8.22 -35.08 2.13
N GLY A 198 8.50 -33.78 1.93
CA GLY A 198 7.50 -32.72 1.86
C GLY A 198 6.87 -32.34 3.20
N GLU A 199 7.40 -32.83 4.33
CA GLU A 199 6.91 -32.47 5.66
C GLU A 199 7.30 -31.02 6.02
N ALA A 200 8.51 -30.59 5.64
CA ALA A 200 8.97 -29.23 5.89
C ALA A 200 8.07 -28.22 5.20
N ALA A 201 7.65 -28.48 3.95
CA ALA A 201 6.73 -27.62 3.22
C ALA A 201 5.37 -27.46 3.93
N GLN A 202 4.86 -28.50 4.59
CA GLN A 202 3.61 -28.45 5.34
C GLN A 202 3.73 -27.73 6.69
N LYS A 203 4.90 -27.81 7.33
CA LYS A 203 5.18 -27.17 8.62
C LYS A 203 5.64 -25.71 8.49
N THR A 204 6.03 -25.28 7.29
CA THR A 204 6.53 -23.93 7.05
C THR A 204 5.42 -22.91 7.26
N GLN A 205 5.63 -22.02 8.23
CA GLN A 205 4.67 -20.96 8.55
C GLN A 205 5.10 -19.62 7.97
N GLN A 206 4.10 -18.77 7.72
CA GLN A 206 4.33 -17.38 7.34
C GLN A 206 4.79 -16.55 8.54
N MET A 207 5.74 -15.65 8.28
CA MET A 207 6.33 -14.75 9.25
C MET A 207 5.87 -13.32 8.97
N LEU A 208 5.54 -12.56 10.02
CA LEU A 208 5.46 -11.11 9.98
C LEU A 208 6.81 -10.53 10.38
N THR A 209 7.51 -9.92 9.43
CA THR A 209 8.86 -9.36 9.61
C THR A 209 8.83 -7.85 9.55
N TYR A 210 9.49 -7.18 10.51
CA TYR A 210 9.66 -5.73 10.56
C TYR A 210 11.10 -5.35 10.19
N TYR A 211 11.23 -4.51 9.17
CA TYR A 211 12.48 -3.88 8.75
C TYR A 211 12.50 -2.43 9.20
N GLU A 212 13.49 -2.07 10.01
CA GLU A 212 13.69 -0.70 10.50
C GLU A 212 14.83 -0.04 9.73
N LEU A 213 14.59 1.16 9.24
CA LEU A 213 15.61 2.02 8.65
C LEU A 213 16.17 2.93 9.75
N ASP A 214 17.40 2.68 10.16
CA ASP A 214 18.12 3.58 11.05
C ASP A 214 18.66 4.77 10.24
N LEU A 215 18.05 5.94 10.43
CA LEU A 215 18.44 7.17 9.72
C LEU A 215 19.80 7.71 10.18
N GLY A 216 20.23 7.41 11.41
CA GLY A 216 21.53 7.84 11.94
C GLY A 216 22.69 6.98 11.44
N LEU A 217 22.48 5.66 11.41
CA LEU A 217 23.48 4.69 10.96
C LEU A 217 23.38 4.38 9.44
N ASN A 218 22.34 4.88 8.77
CA ASN A 218 22.11 4.74 7.34
C ASN A 218 22.15 3.27 6.85
N HIS A 219 21.48 2.38 7.59
CA HIS A 219 21.32 0.97 7.21
C HIS A 219 19.93 0.47 7.59
N VAL A 220 19.51 -0.63 6.95
CA VAL A 220 18.23 -1.30 7.25
C VAL A 220 18.52 -2.57 8.03
N VAL A 221 17.83 -2.76 9.14
CA VAL A 221 17.95 -3.95 9.98
C VAL A 221 16.61 -4.68 10.07
N ARG A 222 16.66 -6.01 10.08
CA ARG A 222 15.50 -6.85 10.41
C ARG A 222 15.33 -6.82 11.93
N LYS A 223 14.47 -5.94 12.43
CA LYS A 223 14.31 -5.66 13.86
C LYS A 223 13.52 -6.75 14.58
N TYR A 224 12.44 -7.20 13.97
CA TYR A 224 11.51 -8.15 14.59
C TYR A 224 10.99 -9.14 13.56
N SER A 225 10.68 -10.35 14.01
CA SER A 225 10.07 -11.38 13.18
C SER A 225 9.32 -12.36 14.04
N GLU A 226 8.07 -12.62 13.67
CA GLU A 226 7.21 -13.52 14.44
C GLU A 226 6.36 -14.39 13.53
N GLN A 227 6.06 -15.60 13.98
CA GLN A 227 5.21 -16.55 13.25
C GLN A 227 3.75 -16.11 13.30
N LEU A 228 3.07 -16.28 12.18
CA LEU A 228 1.62 -16.15 12.08
C LEU A 228 0.98 -17.52 12.26
N GLU A 229 -0.16 -17.53 12.94
CA GLU A 229 -0.96 -18.74 13.14
C GLU A 229 -1.58 -19.24 11.83
N GLU A 230 -2.00 -18.31 10.97
CA GLU A 230 -2.65 -18.57 9.68
C GLU A 230 -1.91 -17.82 8.57
N HIS A 231 -2.04 -18.29 7.33
CA HIS A 231 -1.50 -17.59 6.18
C HIS A 231 -2.32 -16.34 5.87
N ALA A 232 -1.63 -15.21 5.87
CA ALA A 232 -2.16 -13.90 5.54
C ALA A 232 -1.92 -13.55 4.07
N ASN A 233 -2.89 -12.87 3.47
CA ASN A 233 -2.83 -12.47 2.07
C ASN A 233 -2.35 -11.02 1.89
N PHE A 234 -2.78 -10.08 2.72
CA PHE A 234 -2.22 -8.72 2.73
C PHE A 234 -2.30 -8.04 4.11
N LEU A 235 -1.60 -6.92 4.21
CA LEU A 235 -1.51 -6.10 5.41
C LEU A 235 -2.16 -4.74 5.20
N ILE A 236 -2.78 -4.20 6.25
CA ILE A 236 -3.28 -2.83 6.30
C ILE A 236 -2.46 -2.11 7.37
N SER A 237 -1.86 -0.99 6.98
CA SER A 237 -1.19 -0.13 7.95
C SER A 237 -2.25 0.49 8.85
N GLY A 238 -2.07 0.39 10.18
CA GLY A 238 -2.98 0.96 11.18
C GLY A 238 -3.21 2.46 11.01
N LYS A 239 -2.38 3.12 10.19
CA LYS A 239 -2.45 4.55 9.92
C LYS A 239 -1.86 4.85 8.54
N TYR A 240 -2.69 4.77 7.50
CA TYR A 240 -2.31 5.33 6.20
C TYR A 240 -3.43 6.10 5.52
N GLN A 241 -3.29 7.43 5.51
CA GLN A 241 -3.65 8.24 4.36
C GLN A 241 -2.67 9.42 4.37
N CYS A 242 -1.77 9.52 3.39
CA CYS A 242 -0.99 10.72 3.12
C CYS A 242 -1.98 11.84 2.73
N LEU A 243 -2.56 12.54 3.70
CA LEU A 243 -3.47 13.65 3.43
C LEU A 243 -3.67 14.54 4.68
N GLY A 244 -2.66 15.37 4.94
CA GLY A 244 -2.83 16.75 5.43
C GLY A 244 -3.00 16.96 6.93
N ASN A 245 -1.90 17.38 7.57
CA ASN A 245 -1.97 18.49 8.53
C ASN A 245 -1.67 19.78 7.76
N LEU A 246 -2.72 20.55 7.48
CA LEU A 246 -2.61 21.99 7.27
C LEU A 246 -2.66 22.61 8.68
N LEU A 247 -1.53 23.13 9.19
CA LEU A 247 -1.36 24.25 10.15
C LEU A 247 0.09 24.33 10.70
N PRO A 248 0.55 25.51 11.19
CA PRO A 248 1.96 25.90 11.34
C PRO A 248 2.76 25.16 12.45
N PRO A 249 4.11 25.32 12.48
CA PRO A 249 5.05 24.56 13.32
C PRO A 249 4.94 24.76 14.85
N ASP A 250 3.97 25.54 15.34
CA ASP A 250 4.13 26.20 16.64
C ASP A 250 3.57 25.35 17.81
N HIS A 251 2.95 24.20 17.53
CA HIS A 251 2.43 23.28 18.56
C HIS A 251 2.90 21.84 18.30
N LEU A 252 4.21 21.64 18.43
CA LEU A 252 4.81 20.31 18.59
C LEU A 252 4.61 19.84 20.04
N LEU A 253 3.53 19.11 20.30
CA LEU A 253 3.44 18.23 21.46
C LEU A 253 4.11 16.88 21.11
N PRO A 254 4.91 16.30 22.02
CA PRO A 254 5.68 15.10 21.73
C PRO A 254 4.77 13.87 21.70
N GLY A 255 4.81 13.07 20.62
CA GLY A 255 4.17 11.75 20.55
C GLY A 255 3.27 11.52 19.33
N GLY A 256 3.12 10.25 18.94
CA GLY A 256 2.36 9.74 17.79
C GLY A 256 0.83 9.87 17.84
N ASN A 257 0.29 11.01 18.27
CA ASN A 257 -1.10 11.33 18.69
C ASN A 257 -2.31 10.99 17.80
N ASP A 258 -2.17 10.30 16.67
CA ASP A 258 -3.29 10.05 15.74
C ASP A 258 -3.65 8.55 15.66
N GLY A 259 -3.89 7.94 16.82
CA GLY A 259 -4.20 6.51 16.93
C GLY A 259 -2.98 5.59 16.98
N PRO A 260 -3.20 4.32 17.36
CA PRO A 260 -2.15 3.34 17.65
C PRO A 260 -1.41 2.96 16.37
N SER A 261 -0.09 2.73 16.49
CA SER A 261 0.74 2.17 15.42
C SER A 261 0.38 0.69 15.17
N GLY A 262 1.08 0.00 14.29
CA GLY A 262 0.89 -1.43 14.06
C GLY A 262 0.17 -1.76 12.77
N VAL A 263 -0.23 -3.02 12.65
CA VAL A 263 -0.71 -3.60 11.38
C VAL A 263 -1.96 -4.45 11.62
N LEU A 264 -2.91 -4.37 10.68
CA LEU A 264 -3.97 -5.36 10.55
C LEU A 264 -3.54 -6.38 9.50
N ILE A 265 -3.61 -7.65 9.88
CA ILE A 265 -3.21 -8.80 9.09
C ILE A 265 -4.50 -9.47 8.61
N CYS A 266 -4.74 -9.42 7.31
CA CYS A 266 -5.88 -10.11 6.69
C CYS A 266 -5.46 -11.54 6.39
N SER A 267 -6.17 -12.51 6.98
CA SER A 267 -5.92 -13.94 6.80
C SER A 267 -7.21 -14.66 6.42
N GLU A 268 -7.11 -15.94 6.09
CA GLU A 268 -8.31 -16.74 5.86
C GLU A 268 -9.19 -16.78 7.11
N ASN A 269 -10.46 -16.39 6.96
CA ASN A 269 -11.49 -16.31 7.99
C ASN A 269 -11.23 -15.34 9.16
N TYR A 270 -10.09 -14.64 9.22
CA TYR A 270 -9.73 -13.78 10.35
C TYR A 270 -9.09 -12.46 9.92
N ILE A 271 -9.31 -11.42 10.72
CA ILE A 271 -8.49 -10.22 10.76
C ILE A 271 -7.81 -10.13 12.12
N THR A 272 -6.49 -9.94 12.11
CA THR A 272 -5.67 -9.90 13.33
C THR A 272 -4.98 -8.55 13.42
N TYR A 273 -5.18 -7.81 14.50
CA TYR A 273 -4.38 -6.64 14.82
C TYR A 273 -3.15 -7.07 15.61
N LYS A 274 -1.99 -6.60 15.17
CA LYS A 274 -0.70 -6.90 15.78
C LYS A 274 0.17 -5.66 15.78
N ASN A 275 0.80 -5.38 16.91
CA ASN A 275 1.77 -4.31 17.05
C ASN A 275 2.99 -4.82 17.83
N LEU A 276 4.11 -4.10 17.72
CA LEU A 276 5.30 -4.41 18.50
C LEU A 276 5.12 -4.01 19.98
N GLY A 277 5.85 -4.68 20.87
CA GLY A 277 5.87 -4.38 22.30
C GLY A 277 4.86 -5.21 23.09
N ASP A 278 4.25 -4.60 24.10
CA ASP A 278 3.35 -5.27 25.04
C ASP A 278 1.89 -5.38 24.55
N GLN A 279 1.62 -5.01 23.29
CA GLN A 279 0.29 -5.11 22.69
C GLN A 279 -0.06 -6.58 22.45
N PRO A 280 -1.14 -7.12 23.05
CA PRO A 280 -1.60 -8.46 22.74
C PRO A 280 -2.18 -8.53 21.32
N ASP A 281 -2.04 -9.70 20.70
CA ASP A 281 -2.69 -10.03 19.44
C ASP A 281 -4.20 -10.04 19.61
N ILE A 282 -4.92 -9.26 18.80
CA ILE A 282 -6.38 -9.20 18.83
C ILE A 282 -6.90 -9.76 17.52
N ARG A 283 -7.74 -10.79 17.61
CA ARG A 283 -8.30 -11.48 16.44
C ARG A 283 -9.81 -11.28 16.38
N CYS A 284 -10.32 -11.06 15.18
CA CYS A 284 -11.76 -11.01 14.91
C CYS A 284 -12.07 -11.90 13.70
N PRO A 285 -13.02 -12.85 13.81
CA PRO A 285 -13.42 -13.66 12.66
C PRO A 285 -14.19 -12.82 11.64
N ILE A 286 -14.04 -13.15 10.36
CA ILE A 286 -14.75 -12.50 9.25
C ILE A 286 -16.22 -12.91 9.30
N PRO A 287 -17.17 -11.96 9.42
CA PRO A 287 -18.59 -12.29 9.41
C PRO A 287 -19.02 -12.95 8.10
N ARG A 288 -19.80 -14.02 8.20
CA ARG A 288 -20.40 -14.72 7.04
C ARG A 288 -21.86 -14.31 6.85
N ARG A 289 -22.36 -14.39 5.62
CA ARG A 289 -23.78 -14.22 5.30
C ARG A 289 -24.60 -15.32 5.97
N ARG A 290 -25.81 -15.00 6.45
CA ARG A 290 -26.64 -15.90 7.28
C ARG A 290 -27.04 -17.21 6.58
N THR A 291 -27.16 -17.18 5.26
CA THR A 291 -27.58 -18.31 4.42
C THR A 291 -26.75 -18.30 3.15
N ASP A 292 -25.45 -18.45 3.30
CA ASP A 292 -24.54 -18.52 2.17
C ASP A 292 -24.81 -19.80 1.36
N LEU A 293 -24.77 -19.68 0.03
CA LEU A 293 -24.97 -20.81 -0.89
C LEU A 293 -23.64 -21.44 -1.31
N ASP A 294 -22.53 -20.78 -1.02
CA ASP A 294 -21.18 -21.28 -1.25
C ASP A 294 -20.88 -22.50 -0.35
N ASP A 295 -19.89 -23.28 -0.77
CA ASP A 295 -19.41 -24.44 -0.02
C ASP A 295 -18.97 -24.03 1.41
N PRO A 296 -19.55 -24.61 2.48
CA PRO A 296 -19.16 -24.31 3.85
C PRO A 296 -17.70 -24.60 4.18
N GLU A 297 -17.03 -25.49 3.43
CA GLU A 297 -15.60 -25.79 3.63
C GLU A 297 -14.69 -24.70 3.06
N ARG A 298 -15.21 -23.83 2.18
CA ARG A 298 -14.43 -22.74 1.58
C ARG A 298 -14.25 -21.60 2.58
N GLY A 299 -13.00 -21.21 2.83
CA GLY A 299 -12.67 -20.02 3.62
C GLY A 299 -13.10 -18.69 2.95
N MET A 300 -12.85 -17.59 3.65
CA MET A 300 -13.13 -16.24 3.17
C MET A 300 -11.92 -15.35 3.44
N ILE A 301 -11.53 -14.54 2.47
CA ILE A 301 -10.48 -13.53 2.64
C ILE A 301 -11.00 -12.15 2.26
N PHE A 302 -10.24 -11.12 2.63
CA PHE A 302 -10.42 -9.78 2.08
C PHE A 302 -9.63 -9.65 0.77
N VAL A 303 -10.14 -8.90 -0.20
CA VAL A 303 -9.50 -8.68 -1.52
C VAL A 303 -8.81 -7.32 -1.62
N CYS A 304 -9.33 -6.31 -0.94
CA CYS A 304 -8.74 -4.99 -0.88
C CYS A 304 -9.18 -4.22 0.36
N SER A 305 -8.50 -3.11 0.63
CA SER A 305 -8.82 -2.22 1.73
C SER A 305 -8.67 -0.76 1.33
N ALA A 306 -9.45 0.11 1.96
CA ALA A 306 -9.22 1.55 1.97
C ALA A 306 -9.17 2.05 3.40
N THR A 307 -8.25 2.97 3.65
CA THR A 307 -8.10 3.62 4.95
C THR A 307 -8.59 5.06 4.83
N HIS A 308 -9.45 5.46 5.75
CA HIS A 308 -9.91 6.84 5.85
C HIS A 308 -9.53 7.43 7.20
N LYS A 309 -8.90 8.60 7.16
CA LYS A 309 -8.49 9.32 8.36
C LYS A 309 -9.05 10.73 8.35
N THR A 310 -9.70 11.08 9.46
CA THR A 310 -10.09 12.43 9.81
C THR A 310 -9.31 12.89 11.05
N LYS A 311 -9.51 14.13 11.49
CA LYS A 311 -8.84 14.65 12.70
C LYS A 311 -9.29 13.94 13.98
N SER A 312 -10.52 13.42 14.02
CA SER A 312 -11.12 12.86 15.24
C SER A 312 -11.24 11.34 15.22
N MET A 313 -11.25 10.73 14.03
CA MET A 313 -11.44 9.29 13.89
C MET A 313 -10.74 8.77 12.64
N PHE A 314 -10.36 7.50 12.69
CA PHE A 314 -9.95 6.73 11.54
C PHE A 314 -10.81 5.47 11.46
N PHE A 315 -10.97 4.95 10.26
CA PHE A 315 -11.60 3.65 10.03
C PHE A 315 -11.06 3.04 8.75
N PHE A 316 -11.27 1.74 8.61
CA PHE A 316 -10.93 1.01 7.40
C PHE A 316 -12.21 0.49 6.76
N LEU A 317 -12.23 0.48 5.43
CA LEU A 317 -13.16 -0.29 4.65
C LEU A 317 -12.40 -1.48 4.08
N VAL A 318 -12.83 -2.70 4.37
CA VAL A 318 -12.24 -3.93 3.86
C VAL A 318 -13.31 -4.69 3.09
N GLN A 319 -12.97 -5.18 1.89
CA GLN A 319 -13.92 -5.87 1.02
C GLN A 319 -13.60 -7.37 0.97
N THR A 320 -14.61 -8.23 1.09
CA THR A 320 -14.48 -9.69 0.94
C THR A 320 -14.51 -10.14 -0.51
N GLU A 321 -14.22 -11.43 -0.77
CA GLU A 321 -14.36 -12.04 -2.10
C GLU A 321 -15.79 -12.00 -2.67
N GLN A 322 -16.81 -11.88 -1.81
CA GLN A 322 -18.22 -11.76 -2.21
C GLN A 322 -18.66 -10.31 -2.45
N GLY A 323 -17.74 -9.34 -2.31
CA GLY A 323 -18.01 -7.93 -2.50
C GLY A 323 -18.55 -7.20 -1.27
N ASP A 324 -18.65 -7.88 -0.12
CA ASP A 324 -19.12 -7.27 1.13
C ASP A 324 -18.05 -6.34 1.70
N ILE A 325 -18.40 -5.07 1.88
CA ILE A 325 -17.56 -4.09 2.56
C ILE A 325 -17.91 -4.09 4.05
N PHE A 326 -16.88 -4.24 4.88
CA PHE A 326 -16.96 -4.04 6.32
C PHE A 326 -16.23 -2.77 6.71
N LYS A 327 -16.87 -1.98 7.57
CA LYS A 327 -16.22 -0.91 8.31
C LYS A 327 -15.53 -1.51 9.52
N VAL A 328 -14.20 -1.41 9.55
CA VAL A 328 -13.37 -1.80 10.69
C VAL A 328 -13.01 -0.55 11.49
N THR A 329 -13.25 -0.61 12.79
CA THR A 329 -12.79 0.40 13.75
C THR A 329 -12.02 -0.28 14.88
N LEU A 330 -10.96 0.37 15.34
CA LEU A 330 -10.18 -0.08 16.49
C LEU A 330 -10.61 0.76 17.69
N GLU A 331 -11.00 0.09 18.77
CA GLU A 331 -11.18 0.77 20.05
C GLU A 331 -9.87 0.72 20.81
N THR A 332 -9.53 1.84 21.44
CA THR A 332 -8.29 2.02 22.17
C THR A 332 -8.58 2.47 23.58
N ASP A 333 -7.88 1.87 24.53
CA ASP A 333 -7.77 2.38 25.88
C ASP A 333 -6.33 2.86 26.06
N GLU A 334 -6.17 4.16 26.34
CA GLU A 334 -4.88 4.84 26.28
C GLU A 334 -4.16 4.61 24.94
N ASP A 335 -2.99 3.96 24.95
CA ASP A 335 -2.18 3.63 23.77
C ASP A 335 -2.32 2.17 23.30
N ILE A 336 -3.19 1.39 23.96
CA ILE A 336 -3.37 -0.05 23.72
C ILE A 336 -4.70 -0.27 22.99
N VAL A 337 -4.68 -1.03 21.89
CA VAL A 337 -5.90 -1.48 21.23
C VAL A 337 -6.54 -2.56 22.10
N THR A 338 -7.84 -2.44 22.35
CA THR A 338 -8.59 -3.39 23.19
C THR A 338 -9.48 -4.31 22.37
N GLU A 339 -10.09 -3.80 21.29
CA GLU A 339 -10.96 -4.60 20.43
C GLU A 339 -10.97 -4.12 18.97
N ILE A 340 -11.22 -5.07 18.07
CA ILE A 340 -11.50 -4.81 16.66
C ILE A 340 -13.01 -4.91 16.46
N ARG A 341 -13.66 -3.82 16.06
CA ARG A 341 -15.08 -3.80 15.73
C ARG A 341 -15.25 -3.85 14.22
N LEU A 342 -15.80 -4.97 13.74
CA LEU A 342 -16.22 -5.16 12.34
C LEU A 342 -17.72 -4.94 12.23
N LYS A 343 -18.14 -4.03 11.35
CA LYS A 343 -19.56 -3.79 11.04
C LYS A 343 -19.78 -3.82 9.53
N TYR A 344 -20.76 -4.60 9.08
CA TYR A 344 -21.19 -4.57 7.68
C TYR A 344 -21.54 -3.14 7.26
N PHE A 345 -20.96 -2.70 6.14
CA PHE A 345 -21.13 -1.36 5.59
C PHE A 345 -22.06 -1.39 4.38
N ASP A 346 -21.67 -2.08 3.31
CA ASP A 346 -22.46 -2.22 2.08
C ASP A 346 -21.91 -3.36 1.20
N THR A 347 -22.54 -3.66 0.07
CA THR A 347 -22.07 -4.62 -0.93
C THR A 347 -21.86 -3.93 -2.27
N VAL A 348 -20.68 -4.11 -2.88
CA VAL A 348 -20.34 -3.57 -4.21
C VAL A 348 -19.57 -4.63 -5.01
N PRO A 349 -19.36 -4.46 -6.33
CA PRO A 349 -18.49 -5.35 -7.10
C PRO A 349 -17.13 -5.54 -6.48
N VAL A 350 -16.59 -6.75 -6.59
CA VAL A 350 -15.22 -7.07 -6.16
C VAL A 350 -14.26 -6.07 -6.80
N ALA A 351 -13.43 -5.44 -5.98
CA ALA A 351 -12.59 -4.33 -6.38
C ALA A 351 -11.11 -4.69 -6.27
N SER A 352 -10.33 -4.25 -7.26
CA SER A 352 -8.87 -4.28 -7.20
C SER A 352 -8.31 -3.18 -6.30
N SER A 353 -9.03 -2.07 -6.15
CA SER A 353 -8.65 -0.96 -5.29
C SER A 353 -9.85 -0.12 -4.86
N MET A 354 -9.81 0.40 -3.64
CA MET A 354 -10.81 1.33 -3.10
C MET A 354 -10.14 2.64 -2.68
N CYS A 355 -10.82 3.76 -2.88
CA CYS A 355 -10.32 5.10 -2.53
C CYS A 355 -11.41 5.89 -1.80
N VAL A 356 -11.22 6.16 -0.50
CA VAL A 356 -12.15 7.00 0.29
C VAL A 356 -11.71 8.47 0.25
N LEU A 357 -12.46 9.29 -0.46
CA LEU A 357 -12.21 10.72 -0.61
C LEU A 357 -12.79 11.53 0.56
N LYS A 358 -12.10 12.61 0.95
CA LYS A 358 -12.49 13.59 1.98
C LYS A 358 -13.81 14.30 1.68
N SER A 359 -14.25 14.34 0.42
CA SER A 359 -15.56 14.86 0.04
C SER A 359 -16.72 13.92 0.39
N GLY A 360 -16.47 12.76 1.02
CA GLY A 360 -17.49 11.78 1.37
C GLY A 360 -17.85 10.83 0.22
N PHE A 361 -16.91 10.60 -0.70
CA PHE A 361 -17.11 9.72 -1.86
C PHE A 361 -16.20 8.51 -1.77
N LEU A 362 -16.71 7.34 -2.17
CA LEU A 362 -15.96 6.10 -2.27
C LEU A 362 -15.82 5.74 -3.75
N PHE A 363 -14.58 5.72 -4.24
CA PHE A 363 -14.27 5.23 -5.58
C PHE A 363 -13.92 3.76 -5.50
N ILE A 364 -14.62 2.95 -6.30
CA ILE A 364 -14.44 1.50 -6.42
C ILE A 364 -13.88 1.21 -7.81
N ALA A 365 -12.65 0.71 -7.87
CA ALA A 365 -12.09 0.16 -9.09
C ALA A 365 -12.40 -1.34 -9.13
N ALA A 366 -13.49 -1.73 -9.79
CA ALA A 366 -13.86 -3.13 -9.96
C ALA A 366 -12.74 -3.91 -10.68
N GLU A 367 -12.48 -5.15 -10.28
CA GLU A 367 -11.51 -6.00 -10.98
C GLU A 367 -11.94 -6.30 -12.42
N PHE A 368 -13.25 -6.44 -12.66
CA PHE A 368 -13.84 -6.68 -13.97
C PHE A 368 -15.18 -5.93 -14.13
N GLY A 369 -15.41 -5.39 -15.32
CA GLY A 369 -16.66 -4.72 -15.68
C GLY A 369 -16.87 -3.37 -14.98
N ASN A 370 -17.95 -2.67 -15.33
CA ASN A 370 -18.29 -1.37 -14.75
C ASN A 370 -19.46 -1.42 -13.75
N GLN A 371 -20.14 -2.57 -13.67
CA GLN A 371 -21.57 -2.71 -13.32
C GLN A 371 -22.49 -1.67 -13.97
#